data_AF-A0A7M3U309-F1
#
_entry.id   AF-A0A7M3U309-F1
#
_cell.length_a   1.000
_cell.length_b   1.000
_cell.length_c   1.000
_cell.angle_alpha   90.00
_cell.angle_beta   90.00
_cell.angle_gamma   90.00
#
_symmetry.space_group_name_H-M   'P 1'
#
loop_
_entity.id
_entity.type
_entity.pdbx_description
1 polymer ?
#
loop_
_entity_poly.entity_id
_entity_poly.type
_entity_poly.pdbx_seq_one_letter_code
_entity_poly.pdbx_strand_id
1 'polypeptide(L)'
;MPSLPELTDFDRGVLRVCGDWGTHPDEEDFRILLDCPRHQEVVKEVYDKLDHQVITPNSDLELFKDELAKIWFTNSGIEKETIGFGHIFCGEPDKMGLGGMHFVGRYVEAQEDKWAGAIWNNKSLCNKSDIKPPVYTFGMKYLGKDGKVKVKCPNGYAYNLHADDILISATKAFKELGKDGMCLYKMEDDNYQSVFVRKNGAILTFYPNLTPKCSDKSTNCSCSKS
;
A
#
# COMPACT_ATOMS: atom_id res chain seq x y z
N MET A 1 -18.21 -9.16 -9.92
CA MET A 1 -16.87 -8.59 -10.15
C MET A 1 -17.02 -7.09 -10.04
N PRO A 2 -16.12 -6.38 -9.32
CA PRO A 2 -16.16 -4.92 -9.30
C PRO A 2 -16.05 -4.37 -10.73
N SER A 3 -16.62 -3.18 -10.97
CA SER A 3 -16.30 -2.38 -12.17
C SER A 3 -14.79 -2.11 -12.21
N LEU A 4 -14.24 -1.79 -13.38
CA LEU A 4 -12.85 -1.34 -13.44
C LEU A 4 -12.78 0.04 -12.77
N PRO A 5 -11.89 0.24 -11.78
CA PRO A 5 -11.72 1.54 -11.14
C PRO A 5 -11.06 2.52 -12.11
N GLU A 6 -11.54 3.76 -12.10
CA GLU A 6 -10.93 4.85 -12.86
C GLU A 6 -9.71 5.35 -12.09
N LEU A 7 -8.55 5.36 -12.73
CA LEU A 7 -7.31 5.82 -12.09
C LEU A 7 -7.16 7.33 -12.24
N THR A 8 -6.80 8.00 -11.15
CA THR A 8 -6.47 9.42 -11.15
C THR A 8 -5.13 9.67 -11.88
N ASP A 9 -4.83 10.93 -12.15
CA ASP A 9 -3.52 11.29 -12.68
C ASP A 9 -2.39 10.96 -11.71
N PHE A 10 -2.63 11.12 -10.40
CA PHE A 10 -1.64 10.81 -9.37
C PHE A 10 -1.40 9.30 -9.22
N ASP A 11 -2.47 8.49 -9.34
CA ASP A 11 -2.36 7.03 -9.40
C ASP A 11 -1.40 6.57 -10.50
N ARG A 12 -1.55 7.16 -11.70
CA ARG A 12 -0.67 6.87 -12.84
C ARG A 12 0.76 7.34 -12.59
N GLY A 13 0.94 8.44 -11.87
CA GLY A 13 2.25 8.88 -11.40
C GLY A 13 2.91 7.84 -10.48
N VAL A 14 2.17 7.31 -9.51
CA VAL A 14 2.64 6.25 -8.61
C VAL A 14 2.96 4.95 -9.35
N LEU A 15 2.16 4.57 -10.36
CA LEU A 15 2.47 3.41 -11.21
C LEU A 15 3.79 3.58 -11.98
N ARG A 16 4.12 4.80 -12.42
CA ARG A 16 5.42 5.07 -13.05
C ARG A 16 6.59 4.87 -12.09
N VAL A 17 6.45 5.32 -10.84
CA VAL A 17 7.46 5.06 -9.79
C VAL A 17 7.60 3.54 -9.58
N CYS A 18 6.50 2.79 -9.62
CA CYS A 18 6.56 1.34 -9.50
C CYS A 18 7.32 0.65 -10.63
N GLY A 19 7.24 1.16 -11.85
CA GLY A 19 7.88 0.58 -13.03
C GLY A 19 7.26 -0.77 -13.45
N ASP A 20 8.03 -1.56 -14.21
CA ASP A 20 7.61 -2.86 -14.73
C ASP A 20 7.27 -3.89 -13.61
N TRP A 21 6.78 -5.06 -13.99
CA TRP A 21 6.46 -6.11 -13.03
C TRP A 21 7.70 -6.68 -12.32
N GLY A 22 7.76 -6.49 -11.00
CA GLY A 22 8.85 -6.99 -10.16
C GLY A 22 10.12 -6.14 -10.13
N THR A 23 10.07 -4.92 -10.69
CA THR A 23 11.08 -3.89 -10.44
C THR A 23 10.99 -3.38 -9.01
N HIS A 24 12.11 -2.82 -8.53
CA HIS A 24 12.14 -2.15 -7.24
C HIS A 24 12.08 -0.65 -7.48
N PRO A 25 11.09 0.06 -6.92
CA PRO A 25 10.98 1.50 -7.07
C PRO A 25 12.11 2.18 -6.29
N ASP A 26 12.55 3.34 -6.78
CA ASP A 26 13.56 4.15 -6.11
C ASP A 26 12.98 5.45 -5.53
N GLU A 27 13.68 5.97 -4.52
CA GLU A 27 13.25 7.15 -3.77
C GLU A 27 13.32 8.43 -4.61
N GLU A 28 14.23 8.50 -5.58
CA GLU A 28 14.44 9.66 -6.44
C GLU A 28 13.24 9.83 -7.40
N ASP A 29 12.77 8.76 -8.02
CA ASP A 29 11.56 8.74 -8.85
C ASP A 29 10.31 9.14 -8.06
N PHE A 30 10.20 8.70 -6.79
CA PHE A 30 9.13 9.17 -5.92
C PHE A 30 9.27 10.65 -5.58
N ARG A 31 10.48 11.15 -5.35
CA ARG A 31 10.71 12.58 -5.12
C ARG A 31 10.34 13.40 -6.35
N ILE A 32 10.70 12.94 -7.54
CA ILE A 32 10.33 13.54 -8.83
C ILE A 32 8.81 13.57 -8.98
N LEU A 33 8.10 12.52 -8.58
CA LEU A 33 6.64 12.50 -8.56
C LEU A 33 6.08 13.61 -7.66
N LEU A 34 6.63 13.79 -6.46
CA LEU A 34 6.20 14.81 -5.49
C LEU A 34 6.53 16.25 -5.94
N ASP A 35 7.55 16.44 -6.77
CA ASP A 35 7.94 17.74 -7.33
C ASP A 35 7.26 18.07 -8.67
N CYS A 36 6.59 17.09 -9.27
CA CYS A 36 5.98 17.26 -10.56
C CYS A 36 4.88 18.35 -10.51
N PRO A 37 4.97 19.43 -11.33
CA PRO A 37 3.97 20.50 -11.32
C PRO A 37 2.54 20.02 -11.59
N ARG A 38 2.37 18.93 -12.35
CA ARG A 38 1.05 18.32 -12.62
C ARG A 38 0.39 17.75 -11.36
N HIS A 39 1.17 17.38 -10.35
CA HIS A 39 0.68 16.78 -9.11
C HIS A 39 0.70 17.76 -7.93
N GLN A 40 1.07 19.02 -8.16
CA GLN A 40 1.25 20.00 -7.10
C GLN A 40 0.00 20.19 -6.22
N GLU A 41 -1.20 20.17 -6.81
CA GLU A 41 -2.45 20.30 -6.05
C GLU A 41 -2.68 19.10 -5.12
N VAL A 42 -2.49 17.88 -5.63
CA VAL A 42 -2.62 16.63 -4.84
C VAL A 42 -1.56 16.58 -3.74
N VAL A 43 -0.31 16.92 -4.04
CA VAL A 43 0.78 16.93 -3.05
C VAL A 43 0.52 17.97 -1.96
N LYS A 44 -0.03 19.14 -2.33
CA LYS A 44 -0.45 20.15 -1.35
C LYS A 44 -1.60 19.64 -0.48
N GLU A 45 -2.58 18.94 -1.05
CA GLU A 45 -3.67 18.34 -0.28
C GLU A 45 -3.15 17.28 0.69
N VAL A 46 -2.22 16.42 0.26
CA VAL A 46 -1.55 15.43 1.13
C VAL A 46 -0.84 16.13 2.29
N TYR A 47 -0.11 17.21 2.00
CA TYR A 47 0.58 18.05 2.98
C TYR A 47 -0.41 18.66 4.00
N ASP A 48 -1.50 19.27 3.52
CA ASP A 48 -2.53 19.89 4.36
C ASP A 48 -3.26 18.85 5.22
N LYS A 49 -3.65 17.69 4.65
CA LYS A 49 -4.32 16.59 5.38
C LYS A 49 -3.43 15.89 6.39
N LEU A 50 -2.11 16.07 6.29
CA LEU A 50 -1.13 15.56 7.23
C LEU A 50 -0.63 16.64 8.21
N ASP A 51 -1.36 17.74 8.36
CA ASP A 51 -1.07 18.82 9.30
C ASP A 51 0.37 19.34 9.17
N HIS A 52 0.86 19.40 7.92
CA HIS A 52 2.20 19.90 7.59
C HIS A 52 3.33 19.15 8.32
N GLN A 53 3.14 17.86 8.55
CA GLN A 53 4.06 17.03 9.32
C GLN A 53 4.09 15.57 8.85
N VAL A 54 5.30 15.03 8.71
CA VAL A 54 5.55 13.57 8.74
C VAL A 54 6.27 13.20 10.04
N ILE A 55 7.48 13.73 10.24
CA ILE A 55 8.27 13.58 11.47
C ILE A 55 8.35 14.94 12.16
N THR A 56 8.79 15.97 11.45
CA THR A 56 8.99 17.32 12.00
C THR A 56 7.67 18.12 12.01
N PRO A 57 7.20 18.62 13.17
CA PRO A 57 6.00 19.45 13.25
C PRO A 57 6.15 20.77 12.48
N ASN A 58 5.10 21.20 11.76
CA ASN A 58 5.09 22.43 10.96
C ASN A 58 6.29 22.53 10.00
N SER A 59 6.71 21.40 9.42
CA SER A 59 7.73 21.36 8.38
C SER A 59 7.27 22.18 7.18
N ASP A 60 8.21 22.81 6.46
CA ASP A 60 7.87 23.33 5.14
C ASP A 60 7.63 22.18 4.15
N LEU A 61 7.09 22.51 2.97
CA LEU A 61 6.70 21.50 1.99
C LEU A 61 7.90 20.67 1.48
N GLU A 62 9.10 21.24 1.42
CA GLU A 62 10.27 20.52 0.92
C GLU A 62 10.78 19.51 1.94
N LEU A 63 10.93 19.91 3.21
CA LEU A 63 11.25 18.99 4.30
C LEU A 63 10.17 17.92 4.46
N PHE A 64 8.89 18.28 4.30
CA PHE A 64 7.80 17.32 4.35
C PHE A 64 7.94 16.23 3.29
N LYS A 65 8.24 16.59 2.03
CA LYS A 65 8.43 15.62 0.93
C LYS A 65 9.62 14.70 1.20
N ASP A 66 10.72 15.25 1.71
CA ASP A 66 11.92 14.48 2.07
C ASP A 66 11.62 13.47 3.19
N GLU A 67 10.90 13.90 4.24
CA GLU A 67 10.49 13.00 5.32
C GLU A 67 9.49 11.94 4.86
N LEU A 68 8.56 12.33 3.97
CA LEU A 68 7.61 11.39 3.37
C LEU A 68 8.36 10.32 2.58
N ALA A 69 9.24 10.72 1.66
CA ALA A 69 10.07 9.80 0.89
C ALA A 69 10.85 8.85 1.81
N LYS A 70 11.51 9.39 2.84
CA LYS A 70 12.27 8.61 3.82
C LYS A 70 11.44 7.52 4.51
N ILE A 71 10.25 7.81 5.02
CA ILE A 71 9.45 6.80 5.75
C ILE A 71 8.88 5.71 4.83
N TRP A 72 8.75 6.00 3.53
CA TRP A 72 8.22 5.08 2.53
C TRP A 72 9.31 4.22 1.86
N PHE A 73 10.54 4.73 1.78
CA PHE A 73 11.68 4.10 1.09
C PHE A 73 12.78 3.56 2.01
N THR A 74 12.70 3.78 3.33
CA THR A 74 13.60 3.11 4.28
C THR A 74 13.32 1.60 4.31
N ASN A 75 14.34 0.78 4.06
CA ASN A 75 14.21 -0.68 4.12
C ASN A 75 13.82 -1.14 5.53
N SER A 76 12.66 -1.80 5.61
CA SER A 76 12.07 -2.26 6.86
C SER A 76 11.67 -3.74 6.84
N GLY A 77 11.84 -4.45 5.73
CA GLY A 77 11.48 -5.87 5.63
C GLY A 77 12.57 -6.84 6.06
N ILE A 78 12.43 -8.09 5.60
CA ILE A 78 13.40 -9.17 5.81
C ILE A 78 14.30 -9.33 4.58
N GLU A 79 13.74 -9.06 3.40
CA GLU A 79 14.53 -9.04 2.16
C GLU A 79 15.28 -7.72 2.03
N LYS A 80 16.36 -7.75 1.26
CA LYS A 80 17.36 -6.67 1.22
C LYS A 80 16.83 -5.36 0.60
N GLU A 81 15.61 -5.35 0.08
CA GLU A 81 15.02 -4.25 -0.70
C GLU A 81 13.52 -4.05 -0.41
N THR A 82 12.95 -4.67 0.64
CA THR A 82 11.54 -4.47 0.98
C THR A 82 11.33 -3.10 1.61
N ILE A 83 10.75 -2.20 0.83
CA ILE A 83 10.37 -0.86 1.23
C ILE A 83 8.85 -0.75 1.21
N GLY A 84 8.28 0.07 2.11
CA GLY A 84 6.83 0.20 2.25
C GLY A 84 6.16 0.59 0.94
N PHE A 85 6.78 1.48 0.16
CA PHE A 85 6.25 1.91 -1.12
C PHE A 85 6.13 0.75 -2.11
N GLY A 86 7.23 0.04 -2.37
CA GLY A 86 7.26 -1.11 -3.25
C GLY A 86 6.29 -2.21 -2.83
N HIS A 87 6.27 -2.51 -1.53
CA HIS A 87 5.37 -3.51 -0.98
C HIS A 87 3.90 -3.12 -1.16
N ILE A 88 3.48 -1.93 -0.73
CA ILE A 88 2.07 -1.52 -0.72
C ILE A 88 1.57 -1.20 -2.13
N PHE A 89 2.32 -0.40 -2.90
CA PHE A 89 1.87 0.08 -4.21
C PHE A 89 2.20 -0.87 -5.34
N CYS A 90 3.43 -1.38 -5.41
CA CYS A 90 3.94 -2.01 -6.63
C CYS A 90 3.78 -3.53 -6.66
N GLY A 91 3.74 -4.16 -5.49
CA GLY A 91 3.73 -5.61 -5.37
C GLY A 91 5.09 -6.22 -5.66
N GLU A 92 5.45 -7.24 -4.90
CA GLU A 92 6.79 -7.82 -4.93
C GLU A 92 6.69 -9.31 -5.34
N PRO A 93 6.60 -9.62 -6.65
CA PRO A 93 6.73 -10.99 -7.11
C PRO A 93 8.17 -11.46 -6.86
N ASP A 94 8.36 -12.43 -5.98
CA ASP A 94 9.67 -12.97 -5.64
C ASP A 94 9.70 -14.51 -5.76
N LYS A 95 10.73 -15.14 -5.20
CA LYS A 95 10.86 -16.61 -5.19
C LYS A 95 9.81 -17.24 -4.28
N MET A 96 9.54 -16.64 -3.13
CA MET A 96 8.65 -17.10 -2.05
C MET A 96 7.17 -16.87 -2.37
N GLY A 97 6.83 -15.83 -3.13
CA GLY A 97 5.45 -15.49 -3.41
C GLY A 97 5.29 -14.13 -4.09
N LEU A 98 4.17 -13.49 -3.77
CA LEU A 98 3.90 -12.10 -4.13
C LEU A 98 3.68 -11.32 -2.83
N GLY A 99 4.62 -10.46 -2.48
CA GLY A 99 4.49 -9.50 -1.38
C GLY A 99 3.52 -8.39 -1.73
N GLY A 100 2.73 -7.95 -0.74
CA GLY A 100 1.97 -6.70 -0.83
C GLY A 100 0.97 -6.61 -2.00
N MET A 101 1.05 -5.52 -2.78
CA MET A 101 0.11 -5.15 -3.85
C MET A 101 -1.29 -4.89 -3.28
N HIS A 102 -1.43 -3.74 -2.61
CA HIS A 102 -2.64 -3.30 -1.92
C HIS A 102 -3.24 -2.01 -2.51
N PHE A 103 -2.58 -1.44 -3.50
CA PHE A 103 -3.05 -0.31 -4.29
C PHE A 103 -3.85 -0.78 -5.50
N VAL A 104 -5.07 -0.25 -5.64
CA VAL A 104 -5.99 -0.62 -6.72
C VAL A 104 -5.41 -0.39 -8.12
N GLY A 105 -4.64 0.69 -8.33
CA GLY A 105 -4.03 0.98 -9.63
C GLY A 105 -3.12 -0.13 -10.13
N ARG A 106 -2.35 -0.76 -9.25
CA ARG A 106 -1.45 -1.85 -9.65
C ARG A 106 -2.19 -3.13 -10.00
N TYR A 107 -3.41 -3.33 -9.47
CA TYR A 107 -4.28 -4.42 -9.95
C TYR A 107 -4.80 -4.17 -11.36
N VAL A 108 -5.16 -2.92 -11.67
CA VAL A 108 -5.63 -2.53 -13.01
C VAL A 108 -4.51 -2.77 -14.03
N GLU A 109 -3.35 -2.17 -13.79
CA GLU A 109 -2.18 -2.31 -14.68
C GLU A 109 -1.77 -3.78 -14.86
N ALA A 110 -1.65 -4.54 -13.77
CA ALA A 110 -1.27 -5.95 -13.85
C ALA A 110 -2.28 -6.81 -14.62
N GLN A 111 -3.56 -6.43 -14.66
CA GLN A 111 -4.57 -7.10 -15.49
C GLN A 111 -4.44 -6.72 -16.97
N GLU A 112 -4.25 -5.44 -17.26
CA GLU A 112 -4.07 -4.93 -18.63
C GLU A 112 -2.81 -5.53 -19.28
N ASP A 113 -1.70 -5.59 -18.53
CA ASP A 113 -0.42 -6.11 -18.97
C ASP A 113 -0.27 -7.63 -18.80
N LYS A 114 -1.33 -8.30 -18.32
CA LYS A 114 -1.43 -9.76 -18.16
C LYS A 114 -0.40 -10.35 -17.19
N TRP A 115 0.11 -9.55 -16.25
CA TRP A 115 0.97 -10.02 -15.16
C TRP A 115 0.19 -10.70 -14.06
N ALA A 116 -1.05 -10.27 -13.78
CA ALA A 116 -1.88 -10.84 -12.73
C ALA A 116 -3.38 -10.79 -13.05
N GLY A 117 -4.15 -11.63 -12.37
CA GLY A 117 -5.60 -11.67 -12.52
C GLY A 117 -6.30 -12.32 -11.33
N ALA A 118 -7.50 -11.84 -11.02
CA ALA A 118 -8.30 -12.35 -9.92
C ALA A 118 -8.87 -13.75 -10.19
N ILE A 119 -8.92 -14.57 -9.15
CA ILE A 119 -9.55 -15.89 -9.11
C ILE A 119 -10.88 -15.73 -8.37
N TRP A 120 -11.98 -15.54 -9.12
CA TRP A 120 -13.29 -15.28 -8.50
C TRP A 120 -14.02 -16.55 -8.05
N ASN A 121 -13.97 -17.63 -8.83
CA ASN A 121 -14.87 -18.77 -8.66
C ASN A 121 -14.15 -20.13 -8.53
N ASN A 122 -12.88 -20.13 -8.11
CA ASN A 122 -12.11 -21.37 -7.96
C ASN A 122 -11.68 -21.59 -6.50
N LYS A 123 -12.59 -22.21 -5.73
CA LYS A 123 -12.38 -22.52 -4.31
C LYS A 123 -11.24 -23.51 -4.05
N SER A 124 -10.84 -24.33 -5.04
CA SER A 124 -9.71 -25.26 -4.87
C SER A 124 -8.37 -24.54 -4.90
N LEU A 125 -8.29 -23.38 -5.58
CA LEU A 125 -7.09 -22.53 -5.59
C LEU A 125 -7.09 -21.48 -4.49
N CYS A 126 -8.26 -20.95 -4.13
CA CYS A 126 -8.39 -20.04 -2.99
C CYS A 126 -9.77 -20.10 -2.37
N ASN A 127 -9.84 -20.47 -1.08
CA ASN A 127 -11.07 -20.51 -0.29
C ASN A 127 -11.21 -19.32 0.68
N LYS A 128 -10.28 -18.35 0.62
CA LYS A 128 -10.21 -17.19 1.52
C LYS A 128 -10.64 -15.89 0.82
N SER A 129 -11.80 -15.92 0.16
CA SER A 129 -12.40 -14.70 -0.41
C SER A 129 -13.31 -14.03 0.60
N ASP A 130 -13.12 -12.72 0.80
CA ASP A 130 -14.00 -11.88 1.61
C ASP A 130 -14.19 -10.55 0.89
N ILE A 131 -15.39 -10.34 0.33
CA ILE A 131 -15.69 -9.23 -0.55
C ILE A 131 -16.91 -8.51 0.02
N LYS A 132 -16.67 -7.32 0.57
CA LYS A 132 -17.69 -6.37 1.00
C LYS A 132 -17.20 -4.99 0.61
N PRO A 133 -17.78 -4.37 -0.44
CA PRO A 133 -17.36 -3.07 -0.89
C PRO A 133 -17.25 -2.06 0.28
N PRO A 134 -16.19 -1.24 0.31
CA PRO A 134 -15.19 -1.11 -0.75
C PRO A 134 -14.03 -2.13 -0.67
N VAL A 135 -13.99 -3.04 0.29
CA VAL A 135 -12.87 -3.99 0.47
C VAL A 135 -13.07 -5.28 -0.33
N TYR A 136 -12.04 -5.66 -1.08
CA TYR A 136 -12.02 -6.86 -1.90
C TYR A 136 -10.83 -7.73 -1.52
N THR A 137 -11.10 -8.88 -0.90
CA THR A 137 -10.12 -9.93 -0.60
C THR A 137 -10.42 -11.17 -1.45
N PHE A 138 -9.47 -11.62 -2.26
CA PHE A 138 -9.65 -12.73 -3.20
C PHE A 138 -8.32 -13.44 -3.50
N GLY A 139 -8.38 -14.61 -4.14
CA GLY A 139 -7.18 -15.27 -4.66
C GLY A 139 -6.77 -14.67 -5.99
N MET A 140 -5.48 -14.61 -6.29
CA MET A 140 -4.99 -14.13 -7.59
C MET A 140 -3.99 -15.09 -8.21
N LYS A 141 -3.99 -15.14 -9.54
CA LYS A 141 -2.88 -15.68 -10.32
C LYS A 141 -1.95 -14.54 -10.70
N TYR A 142 -0.66 -14.80 -10.69
CA TYR A 142 0.33 -13.82 -11.11
C TYR A 142 1.54 -14.50 -11.76
N LEU A 143 2.27 -13.77 -12.58
CA LEU A 143 3.52 -14.19 -13.17
C LEU A 143 4.65 -14.04 -12.14
N GLY A 144 5.31 -15.11 -11.75
CA GLY A 144 6.50 -15.01 -10.91
C GLY A 144 7.70 -14.44 -11.67
N LYS A 145 8.76 -14.01 -10.95
CA LYS A 145 10.05 -13.63 -11.57
C LYS A 145 10.68 -14.74 -12.42
N ASP A 146 10.28 -15.99 -12.21
CA ASP A 146 10.69 -17.15 -13.01
C ASP A 146 9.83 -17.40 -14.26
N GLY A 147 8.91 -16.49 -14.58
CA GLY A 147 7.98 -16.61 -15.71
C GLY A 147 6.88 -17.65 -15.52
N LYS A 148 6.77 -18.27 -14.33
CA LYS A 148 5.72 -19.25 -14.05
C LYS A 148 4.51 -18.59 -13.43
N VAL A 149 3.32 -19.10 -13.76
CA VAL A 149 2.09 -18.68 -13.10
C VAL A 149 2.04 -19.25 -11.69
N LYS A 150 1.95 -18.37 -10.70
CA LYS A 150 1.82 -18.68 -9.27
C LYS A 150 0.46 -18.21 -8.76
N VAL A 151 0.11 -18.60 -7.53
CA VAL A 151 -1.15 -18.21 -6.87
C VAL A 151 -0.83 -17.54 -5.53
N LYS A 152 -1.48 -16.40 -5.26
CA LYS A 152 -1.51 -15.76 -3.93
C LYS A 152 -2.93 -15.85 -3.39
N CYS A 153 -3.08 -16.35 -2.16
CA CYS A 153 -4.37 -16.52 -1.50
C CYS A 153 -4.27 -16.29 0.02
N PRO A 154 -4.94 -15.25 0.58
CA PRO A 154 -5.61 -14.17 -0.13
C PRO A 154 -4.65 -13.06 -0.58
N ASN A 155 -5.11 -12.20 -1.47
CA ASN A 155 -4.65 -10.83 -1.61
C ASN A 155 -5.85 -9.87 -1.57
N GLY A 156 -5.62 -8.58 -1.36
CA GLY A 156 -6.73 -7.63 -1.37
C GLY A 156 -6.33 -6.18 -1.44
N TYR A 157 -7.32 -5.37 -1.79
CA TYR A 157 -7.27 -3.91 -1.87
C TYR A 157 -8.64 -3.34 -1.47
N ALA A 158 -8.70 -2.03 -1.27
CA ALA A 158 -9.96 -1.31 -1.14
C ALA A 158 -10.16 -0.46 -2.40
N TYR A 159 -11.34 -0.59 -2.99
CA TYR A 159 -11.67 0.01 -4.27
C TYR A 159 -11.69 1.53 -4.24
N ASN A 160 -11.89 2.11 -3.08
CA ASN A 160 -11.92 3.56 -2.84
C ASN A 160 -10.59 4.13 -2.34
N LEU A 161 -9.53 3.34 -2.25
CA LEU A 161 -8.21 3.83 -1.84
C LEU A 161 -7.34 4.10 -3.06
N HIS A 162 -7.36 5.35 -3.52
CA HIS A 162 -6.41 5.87 -4.49
C HIS A 162 -5.04 6.07 -3.83
N ALA A 163 -4.03 6.36 -4.63
CA ALA A 163 -2.66 6.38 -4.13
C ALA A 163 -2.42 7.46 -3.07
N ASP A 164 -3.03 8.63 -3.24
CA ASP A 164 -3.04 9.72 -2.26
C ASP A 164 -3.76 9.33 -0.96
N ASP A 165 -4.90 8.65 -1.03
CA ASP A 165 -5.61 8.14 0.16
C ASP A 165 -4.74 7.19 0.99
N ILE A 166 -4.00 6.30 0.31
CA ILE A 166 -3.05 5.38 0.94
C ILE A 166 -1.89 6.15 1.57
N LEU A 167 -1.29 7.10 0.83
CA LEU A 167 -0.21 7.95 1.34
C LEU A 167 -0.65 8.68 2.61
N ILE A 168 -1.83 9.31 2.61
CA ILE A 168 -2.37 10.04 3.74
C ILE A 168 -2.65 9.08 4.90
N SER A 169 -3.42 8.02 4.68
CA SER A 169 -3.90 7.15 5.76
C SER A 169 -2.76 6.39 6.43
N ALA A 170 -1.82 5.85 5.65
CA ALA A 170 -0.68 5.13 6.21
C ALA A 170 0.30 6.08 6.91
N THR A 171 0.44 7.32 6.45
CA THR A 171 1.28 8.33 7.12
C THR A 171 0.61 8.86 8.39
N LYS A 172 -0.71 9.06 8.42
CA LYS A 172 -1.46 9.33 9.67
C LYS A 172 -1.25 8.21 10.68
N ALA A 173 -1.40 6.94 10.26
CA ALA A 173 -1.12 5.79 11.09
C ALA A 173 0.33 5.80 11.62
N PHE A 174 1.31 6.10 10.77
CA PHE A 174 2.71 6.24 11.16
C PHE A 174 2.92 7.28 12.28
N LYS A 175 2.30 8.46 12.15
CA LYS A 175 2.36 9.57 13.13
C LYS A 175 1.68 9.25 14.45
N GLU A 176 0.45 8.75 14.38
CA GLU A 176 -0.40 8.53 15.55
C GLU A 176 0.11 7.39 16.42
N LEU A 177 0.56 6.31 15.79
CA LEU A 177 0.95 5.08 16.48
C LEU A 177 2.38 5.17 17.02
N GLY A 178 3.28 5.85 16.30
CA GLY A 178 4.58 6.30 16.80
C GLY A 178 5.59 5.22 17.22
N LYS A 179 5.24 3.94 17.15
CA LYS A 179 6.06 2.79 17.58
C LYS A 179 6.08 1.71 16.51
N ASP A 180 7.20 1.00 16.44
CA ASP A 180 7.32 -0.18 15.57
C ASP A 180 6.41 -1.31 16.08
N GLY A 181 5.80 -2.04 15.14
CA GLY A 181 4.82 -3.08 15.43
C GLY A 181 3.72 -3.16 14.39
N MET A 182 2.84 -4.15 14.57
CA MET A 182 1.61 -4.31 13.79
C MET A 182 0.45 -3.67 14.57
N CYS A 183 -0.36 -2.89 13.87
CA CYS A 183 -1.45 -2.10 14.44
C CYS A 183 -2.70 -2.22 13.55
N LEU A 184 -3.88 -2.07 14.14
CA LEU A 184 -5.13 -1.91 13.36
C LEU A 184 -5.48 -0.42 13.33
N TYR A 185 -5.47 0.16 12.14
CA TYR A 185 -5.83 1.54 11.90
C TYR A 185 -7.29 1.62 11.45
N LYS A 186 -8.10 2.39 12.16
CA LYS A 186 -9.51 2.60 11.79
C LYS A 186 -9.57 3.63 10.67
N MET A 187 -10.26 3.30 9.58
CA MET A 187 -10.48 4.25 8.50
C MET A 187 -11.54 5.28 8.91
N GLU A 188 -11.30 6.56 8.63
CA GLU A 188 -12.12 7.67 9.14
C GLU A 188 -13.57 7.60 8.64
N ASP A 189 -13.79 7.24 7.37
CA ASP A 189 -15.09 7.28 6.70
C ASP A 189 -15.66 5.91 6.31
N ASP A 190 -15.08 4.82 6.85
CA ASP A 190 -15.36 3.47 6.37
C ASP A 190 -15.57 2.44 7.50
N ASN A 191 -16.37 1.42 7.19
CA ASN A 191 -16.66 0.31 8.12
C ASN A 191 -15.65 -0.85 8.01
N TYR A 192 -14.37 -0.53 7.83
CA TYR A 192 -13.27 -1.50 7.87
C TYR A 192 -12.04 -0.88 8.54
N GLN A 193 -11.04 -1.72 8.80
CA GLN A 193 -9.75 -1.26 9.34
C GLN A 193 -8.64 -1.66 8.38
N SER A 194 -7.54 -0.93 8.43
CA SER A 194 -6.31 -1.30 7.76
C SER A 194 -5.34 -1.92 8.75
N VAL A 195 -4.70 -3.01 8.34
CA VAL A 195 -3.51 -3.50 9.03
C VAL A 195 -2.37 -2.59 8.63
N PHE A 196 -1.73 -1.97 9.61
CA PHE A 196 -0.54 -1.16 9.44
C PHE A 196 0.64 -1.82 10.15
N VAL A 197 1.80 -1.86 9.51
CA VAL A 197 3.03 -2.31 10.13
C VAL A 197 4.10 -1.26 9.96
N ARG A 198 4.70 -0.88 11.08
CA ARG A 198 5.87 -0.01 11.16
C ARG A 198 7.05 -0.80 11.65
N LYS A 199 8.23 -0.60 11.05
CA LYS A 199 9.48 -1.23 11.48
C LYS A 199 10.66 -0.35 11.10
N ASN A 200 11.64 -0.23 12.00
CA ASN A 200 12.82 0.61 11.88
C ASN A 200 12.48 2.08 11.57
N GLY A 201 11.40 2.60 12.14
CA GLY A 201 10.97 3.97 11.88
C GLY A 201 10.45 4.21 10.45
N ALA A 202 10.02 3.16 9.75
CA ALA A 202 9.49 3.22 8.40
C ALA A 202 8.19 2.43 8.25
N ILE A 203 7.42 2.75 7.22
CA ILE A 203 6.22 1.99 6.84
C ILE A 203 6.67 0.71 6.15
N LEU A 204 6.14 -0.44 6.59
CA LEU A 204 6.40 -1.75 5.96
C LEU A 204 5.21 -2.23 5.15
N THR A 205 4.01 -2.17 5.71
CA THR A 205 2.78 -2.52 4.99
C THR A 205 1.57 -1.77 5.52
N PHE A 206 0.60 -1.55 4.67
CA PHE A 206 -0.69 -0.96 4.95
C PHE A 206 -1.71 -1.58 4.01
N TYR A 207 -2.70 -2.28 4.55
CA TYR A 207 -3.72 -2.91 3.71
C TYR A 207 -5.09 -3.03 4.40
N PRO A 208 -6.18 -2.85 3.63
CA PRO A 208 -7.53 -2.92 4.16
C PRO A 208 -7.93 -4.37 4.48
N ASN A 209 -8.67 -4.54 5.56
CA ASN A 209 -9.17 -5.84 6.00
C ASN A 209 -10.55 -5.70 6.68
N LEU A 210 -11.49 -6.56 6.30
CA LEU A 210 -12.84 -6.61 6.86
C LEU A 210 -12.88 -7.30 8.23
N THR A 211 -11.99 -8.26 8.46
CA THR A 211 -11.89 -9.03 9.70
C THR A 211 -10.43 -9.15 10.16
N PRO A 212 -9.76 -8.03 10.44
CA PRO A 212 -8.38 -8.07 10.88
C PRO A 212 -8.25 -8.82 12.22
N LYS A 213 -7.14 -9.55 12.37
CA LYS A 213 -6.76 -10.21 13.62
C LYS A 213 -5.31 -9.85 13.91
N CYS A 214 -4.99 -9.57 15.16
CA CYS A 214 -3.61 -9.43 15.59
C CYS A 214 -2.91 -10.80 15.57
N SER A 215 -1.58 -10.81 15.52
CA SER A 215 -0.75 -12.03 15.55
C SER A 215 -1.12 -12.97 16.70
N ASP A 216 -1.56 -12.42 17.83
CA ASP A 216 -1.91 -13.17 19.04
C ASP A 216 -3.41 -13.49 19.16
N LYS A 217 -4.18 -13.33 18.06
CA LYS A 217 -5.66 -13.45 18.03
C LYS A 217 -6.40 -12.44 18.92
N SER A 218 -5.71 -11.47 19.51
CA SER A 218 -6.33 -10.33 20.19
C SER A 218 -6.92 -9.34 19.17
N THR A 219 -7.87 -8.52 19.60
CA THR A 219 -8.40 -7.38 18.83
C THR A 219 -7.68 -6.06 19.13
N ASN A 220 -6.82 -6.05 20.17
CA ASN A 220 -5.97 -4.93 20.54
C ASN A 220 -4.55 -5.16 20.05
N CYS A 221 -4.26 -4.71 18.83
CA CYS A 221 -2.90 -4.63 18.32
C CYS A 221 -2.26 -3.40 18.97
N SER A 222 -1.41 -3.59 19.97
CA SER A 222 -0.93 -2.51 20.83
C SER A 222 0.03 -1.59 20.07
N CYS A 223 -0.50 -0.49 19.55
CA CYS A 223 0.29 0.66 19.17
C CYS A 223 -0.27 1.96 19.74
N SER A 224 -1.20 1.88 20.69
CA SER A 224 -1.64 3.04 21.46
C SER A 224 -0.44 3.63 22.20
N LYS A 225 -0.30 4.96 22.12
CA LYS A 225 0.64 5.70 22.97
C LYS A 225 0.39 5.30 24.43
N SER A 226 1.48 4.94 25.10
CA SER A 226 1.52 4.78 26.56
C SER A 226 1.68 6.17 27.17
#